data_AF-A0A2D5RVC6-F1
#
_entry.id   AF-A0A2D5RVC6-F1
#
_cell.length_a   1.000
_cell.length_b   1.000
_cell.length_c   1.000
_cell.angle_alpha   90.00
_cell.angle_beta   90.00
_cell.angle_gamma   90.00
#
_symmetry.space_group_name_H-M   'P 1'
#
loop_
_entity.id
_entity.type
_entity.pdbx_description
1 polymer ?
#
loop_
_entity_poly.entity_id
_entity_poly.type
_entity_poly.pdbx_seq_one_letter_code
_entity_poly.pdbx_strand_id
1 'polypeptide(L)' 'MSLPDYNLCNQSKEAQEQAADDTLACYWLHLKAAGKLKRHEIKKRLDGMADAQRERMRAALNRNLPKFKESKHAA' A
#
# COMPACT_ATOMS: atom_id res chain seq x y z
N MET A 1 -5.30 25.03 19.55
CA MET A 1 -4.90 23.75 18.94
C MET A 1 -4.66 24.02 17.46
N SER A 2 -3.43 23.86 16.96
CA SER A 2 -3.15 23.95 15.52
C SER A 2 -3.71 22.70 14.84
N LEU A 3 -4.40 22.87 13.71
CA LEU A 3 -4.87 21.76 12.89
C LEU A 3 -3.66 20.90 12.46
N PRO A 4 -3.85 19.57 12.27
CA PRO A 4 -2.79 18.71 11.75
C PRO A 4 -2.29 19.25 10.40
N ASP A 5 -0.97 19.31 10.21
CA ASP A 5 -0.40 19.64 8.89
C ASP A 5 -0.56 18.42 7.96
N TYR A 6 -1.60 18.46 7.14
CA TYR A 6 -1.90 17.43 6.14
C TYR A 6 -0.95 17.46 4.94
N ASN A 7 -0.04 18.44 4.84
CA ASN A 7 0.92 18.48 3.76
C ASN A 7 2.00 17.41 3.97
N LEU A 8 1.90 16.33 3.20
CA LEU A 8 2.86 15.22 3.25
C LEU A 8 4.30 15.69 2.97
N CYS A 9 4.50 16.73 2.16
CA CYS A 9 5.83 17.28 1.87
C CYS A 9 6.51 17.91 3.09
N ASN A 10 5.73 18.33 4.11
CA ASN A 10 6.24 18.88 5.36
C ASN A 10 6.50 17.80 6.42
N GLN A 11 6.12 16.55 6.16
CA GLN A 11 6.33 15.42 7.06
C GLN A 11 7.78 14.90 6.98
N SER A 12 8.16 14.06 7.94
CA SER A 12 9.46 13.39 7.91
C SER A 12 9.60 12.52 6.65
N LYS A 13 10.85 12.29 6.20
CA LYS A 13 11.13 11.39 5.07
C LYS A 13 10.54 10.00 5.29
N GLU A 14 10.59 9.50 6.53
CA GLU A 14 10.01 8.21 6.89
C GLU A 14 8.48 8.18 6.71
N ALA A 15 7.78 9.24 7.12
CA ALA A 15 6.34 9.35 6.91
C ALA A 15 5.98 9.47 5.42
N GLN A 16 6.80 10.16 4.63
CA GLN A 16 6.65 10.24 3.17
C GLN A 16 6.84 8.86 2.51
N GLU A 17 7.88 8.13 2.89
CA GLU A 17 8.12 6.76 2.40
C GLU A 17 7.00 5.81 2.80
N GLN A 18 6.51 5.89 4.03
CA GLN A 18 5.41 5.07 4.51
C GLN A 18 4.12 5.36 3.71
N ALA A 19 3.83 6.63 3.44
CA ALA A 19 2.70 7.02 2.61
C ALA A 19 2.84 6.55 1.15
N ALA A 20 4.05 6.56 0.60
CA ALA A 20 4.33 6.02 -0.72
C ALA A 20 4.09 4.50 -0.78
N ASP A 21 4.60 3.76 0.22
CA ASP A 21 4.41 2.30 0.33
C ASP A 21 2.91 1.96 0.50
N ASP A 22 2.17 2.71 1.31
CA ASP A 22 0.71 2.56 1.47
C ASP A 22 -0.06 2.83 0.18
N THR A 23 0.31 3.88 -0.55
CA THR A 23 -0.33 4.24 -1.81
C THR A 23 -0.11 3.13 -2.85
N LEU A 24 1.11 2.61 -2.94
CA LEU A 24 1.45 1.53 -3.85
C LEU A 24 0.73 0.23 -3.48
N ALA A 25 0.64 -0.10 -2.19
CA ALA A 25 -0.09 -1.27 -1.71
C ALA A 25 -1.58 -1.19 -2.06
N CYS A 26 -2.23 -0.05 -1.80
CA CYS A 26 -3.63 0.18 -2.17
C CYS A 26 -3.84 0.06 -3.68
N TYR A 27 -2.95 0.62 -4.49
CA TYR A 27 -3.03 0.51 -5.95
C TYR A 27 -2.95 -0.95 -6.43
N TRP A 28 -2.02 -1.74 -5.90
CA TRP A 28 -1.89 -3.15 -6.28
C TRP A 28 -3.09 -3.99 -5.83
N LEU A 29 -3.64 -3.71 -4.63
CA LEU A 29 -4.84 -4.38 -4.15
C LEU A 29 -6.06 -4.02 -5.00
N HIS A 30 -6.19 -2.76 -5.43
CA HIS A 30 -7.22 -2.33 -6.37
C HIS A 30 -7.10 -3.06 -7.72
N LEU A 31 -5.90 -3.10 -8.31
CA LEU A 31 -5.68 -3.84 -9.57
C LEU A 31 -5.97 -5.33 -9.42
N LYS A 32 -5.61 -5.92 -8.28
CA LYS A 32 -5.91 -7.32 -7.97
C LYS A 32 -7.41 -7.56 -7.85
N ALA A 33 -8.15 -6.67 -7.19
CA ALA A 33 -9.60 -6.74 -7.08
C ALA A 33 -10.28 -6.62 -8.47
N ALA A 34 -9.74 -5.78 -9.34
CA ALA A 34 -10.17 -5.64 -10.73
C ALA A 34 -9.70 -6.78 -11.67
N GLY A 35 -8.99 -7.80 -11.15
CA GLY A 35 -8.47 -8.91 -11.95
C GLY A 35 -7.30 -8.55 -12.89
N LYS A 36 -6.78 -7.32 -12.82
CA LYS A 36 -5.71 -6.80 -13.68
C LYS A 36 -4.29 -7.11 -13.16
N LEU A 37 -4.16 -7.54 -11.91
CA LEU A 37 -2.89 -7.91 -11.31
C LEU A 37 -3.00 -9.20 -10.51
N LYS A 38 -2.24 -10.22 -10.89
CA LYS A 38 -2.27 -11.53 -10.24
C LYS A 38 -1.34 -11.58 -9.04
N ARG A 39 -1.61 -12.51 -8.11
CA ARG A 39 -0.81 -12.71 -6.88
C ARG A 39 0.67 -12.97 -7.18
N HIS A 40 0.99 -13.74 -8.22
CA HIS A 40 2.38 -14.05 -8.58
C HIS A 40 3.13 -12.82 -9.12
N GLU A 41 2.45 -11.91 -9.79
CA GLU A 41 3.05 -10.66 -10.29
C GLU A 41 3.37 -9.72 -9.13
N ILE A 42 2.49 -9.64 -8.12
CA ILE A 42 2.78 -8.92 -6.86
C ILE A 42 4.02 -9.50 -6.18
N LYS A 43 4.12 -10.84 -6.09
CA LYS A 43 5.29 -11.50 -5.51
C LYS A 43 6.57 -11.15 -6.28
N LYS A 44 6.56 -11.24 -7.61
CA LYS A 44 7.71 -10.89 -8.46
C LYS A 44 8.16 -9.43 -8.24
N ARG A 45 7.21 -8.50 -8.08
CA ARG A 45 7.52 -7.10 -7.79
C ARG A 45 8.15 -6.91 -6.41
N LEU A 46 7.65 -7.62 -5.39
CA LEU A 46 8.24 -7.60 -4.04
C LEU A 46 9.65 -8.19 -4.02
N ASP A 47 9.88 -9.27 -4.76
CA ASP A 47 11.19 -9.93 -4.83
C ASP A 47 12.25 -9.04 -5.51
N GLY A 48 11.83 -8.11 -6.38
CA GLY A 48 12.70 -7.11 -7.01
C GLY A 48 13.01 -5.87 -6.15
N MET A 49 12.41 -5.73 -4.96
CA MET A 49 12.66 -4.62 -4.05
C MET A 49 13.83 -4.91 -3.10
N ALA A 50 14.47 -3.86 -2.59
CA ALA A 50 15.42 -3.97 -1.48
C ALA A 50 14.71 -4.53 -0.22
N ASP A 51 15.43 -5.28 0.61
CA ASP A 51 14.82 -6.02 1.73
C ASP A 51 14.03 -5.12 2.71
N ALA A 52 14.59 -3.96 3.07
CA ALA A 52 13.91 -3.00 3.94
C ALA A 52 12.58 -2.48 3.34
N GLN A 53 12.58 -2.16 2.05
CA GLN A 53 11.37 -1.73 1.34
C GLN A 53 10.38 -2.88 1.17
N ARG A 54 10.86 -4.10 0.92
CA ARG A 54 10.04 -5.30 0.77
C ARG A 54 9.23 -5.58 2.04
N GLU A 55 9.86 -5.45 3.20
CA GLU A 55 9.17 -5.65 4.48
C GLU A 55 8.12 -4.55 4.75
N ARG A 56 8.44 -3.28 4.49
CA ARG A 56 7.45 -2.19 4.58
C ARG A 56 6.27 -2.39 3.63
N MET A 57 6.54 -2.80 2.39
CA MET A 57 5.50 -3.10 1.40
C MET A 57 4.64 -4.30 1.80
N ARG A 58 5.22 -5.35 2.38
CA ARG A 58 4.47 -6.49 2.94
C ARG A 58 3.56 -6.04 4.08
N ALA A 59 4.06 -5.21 4.98
CA ALA A 59 3.26 -4.63 6.07
C ALA A 59 2.11 -3.76 5.53
N ALA A 60 2.38 -2.89 4.56
CA ALA A 60 1.38 -2.03 3.92
C ALA A 60 0.29 -2.85 3.19
N LEU A 61 0.68 -3.91 2.47
CA LEU A 61 -0.26 -4.83 1.83
C LEU A 61 -1.16 -5.53 2.87
N ASN A 62 -0.59 -6.05 3.94
CA ASN A 62 -1.36 -6.73 4.99
C ASN A 62 -2.31 -5.78 5.73
N ARG A 63 -1.86 -4.55 6.02
CA ARG A 63 -2.68 -3.51 6.67
C ARG A 63 -3.87 -3.09 5.82
N ASN A 64 -3.70 -2.97 4.51
CA ASN A 64 -4.76 -2.48 3.62
C ASN A 64 -5.61 -3.60 3.01
N LEU A 65 -5.16 -4.87 3.02
CA LEU A 65 -5.88 -6.01 2.47
C LEU A 65 -7.35 -6.14 2.93
N PRO A 66 -7.71 -5.92 4.22
CA PRO A 66 -9.10 -6.02 4.67
C PRO A 66 -10.05 -5.06 3.92
N LYS A 67 -9.61 -3.83 3.65
CA LYS A 67 -10.40 -2.78 2.98
C LYS A 67 -10.86 -3.17 1.57
N PHE A 68 -10.12 -4.08 0.91
CA PHE A 68 -10.40 -4.57 -0.44
C PHE A 68 -11.06 -5.96 -0.47
N LYS A 69 -11.18 -6.62 0.69
CA LYS A 69 -11.91 -7.90 0.83
C LYS A 69 -13.37 -7.69 1.18
N GLU A 70 -13.67 -6.63 1.94
CA GLU A 70 -15.03 -6.29 2.38
C GLU A 70 -15.93 -5.79 1.24
N SER A 71 -15.34 -5.34 0.12
CA SER A 71 -16.06 -4.87 -1.08
C SER A 71 -16.84 -5.95 -1.83
N LYS A 72 -16.81 -7.22 -1.39
CA LYS A 72 -17.65 -8.29 -1.95
C LYS A 72 -19.08 -8.34 -1.38
N HIS A 73 -19.42 -7.49 -0.40
CA HIS A 73 -20.75 -7.44 0.22
C HIS A 73 -21.43 -6.06 0.21
N ALA A 74 -20.90 -5.08 -0.53
CA ALA A 74 -21.65 -3.86 -0.83
C ALA A 74 -22.48 -4.13 -2.10
N ALA A 75 -23.73 -4.55 -1.88
CA ALA A 75 -24.77 -4.74 -2.89
C ALA A 75 -25.14 -3.43 -3.60
#